data_AF-A0A0B1ZL28-F1
#
_entry.id   AF-A0A0B1ZL28-F1
#
_cell.length_a   1.000
_cell.length_b   1.000
_cell.length_c   1.000
_cell.angle_alpha   90.00
_cell.angle_beta   90.00
_cell.angle_gamma   90.00
#
_symmetry.space_group_name_H-M   'P 1'
#
loop_
_entity.id
_entity.type
_entity.pdbx_description
1 polymer ?
#
loop_
_entity_poly.entity_id
_entity_poly.type
_entity_poly.pdbx_seq_one_letter_code
_entity_poly.pdbx_strand_id
1 'polypeptide(L)'
;MDDMNNLQQRLMTADRPTLLVMLAEAIHELTIRARYFYDRTDALGGMQETNEAIHHVSGHLRDLIDPIEPTTASRGDSIVTASELLPQRAITRIYEFTA
;
A
#
# COMPACT_ATOMS: atom_id res chain seq x y z
N MET A 1 -14.11 -0.56 -10.36
CA MET A 1 -13.22 -1.55 -11.00
C MET A 1 -12.16 -0.87 -11.88
N ASP A 2 -12.42 0.35 -12.38
CA ASP A 2 -11.43 1.12 -13.17
C ASP A 2 -10.29 1.72 -12.33
N ASP A 3 -10.55 2.10 -11.07
CA ASP A 3 -9.54 2.78 -10.24
C ASP A 3 -8.35 1.89 -9.85
N MET A 4 -8.57 0.59 -9.64
CA MET A 4 -7.49 -0.33 -9.21
C MET A 4 -6.57 -0.75 -10.37
N ASN A 5 -7.11 -0.84 -11.59
CA ASN A 5 -6.29 -1.04 -12.79
C ASN A 5 -5.39 0.18 -13.05
N ASN A 6 -5.91 1.39 -12.81
CA ASN A 6 -5.12 2.62 -12.89
C ASN A 6 -4.02 2.67 -11.83
N LEU A 7 -4.31 2.21 -10.61
CA LEU A 7 -3.32 2.10 -9.53
C LEU A 7 -2.17 1.16 -9.91
N GLN A 8 -2.48 -0.03 -10.43
CA GLN A 8 -1.44 -0.97 -10.87
C GLN A 8 -0.55 -0.35 -11.95
N GLN A 9 -1.15 0.28 -12.96
CA GLN A 9 -0.38 0.95 -14.00
C GLN A 9 0.52 2.06 -13.43
N ARG A 10 0.03 2.82 -12.45
CA ARG A 10 0.81 3.86 -11.77
C ARG A 10 2.01 3.27 -11.04
N LEU A 11 1.82 2.20 -10.27
CA LEU A 11 2.91 1.50 -9.56
C LEU A 11 3.98 0.97 -10.51
N MET A 12 3.57 0.49 -11.69
CA MET A 12 4.48 -0.09 -12.69
C MET A 12 5.23 0.97 -13.51
N THR A 13 4.77 2.22 -13.49
CA THR A 13 5.34 3.32 -14.30
C THR A 13 6.01 4.41 -13.48
N ALA A 14 5.78 4.44 -12.16
CA ALA A 14 6.48 5.33 -11.24
C ALA A 14 7.98 5.08 -11.26
N ASP A 15 8.78 6.13 -11.14
CA ASP A 15 10.20 5.95 -10.87
C ASP A 15 10.40 5.35 -9.46
N ARG A 16 11.60 4.81 -9.22
CA ARG A 16 11.87 4.10 -7.96
C ARG A 16 11.74 5.01 -6.73
N PRO A 17 12.35 6.21 -6.68
CA PRO A 17 12.13 7.14 -5.56
C PRO A 17 10.65 7.36 -5.25
N THR A 18 9.84 7.68 -6.26
CA THR A 18 8.40 7.92 -6.12
C THR A 18 7.69 6.68 -5.61
N LEU A 19 8.01 5.50 -6.15
CA LEU A 19 7.45 4.23 -5.68
C LEU A 19 7.77 3.97 -4.21
N LEU A 20 9.00 4.21 -3.76
CA LEU A 20 9.38 4.03 -2.36
C LEU A 20 8.60 4.98 -1.43
N VAL A 21 8.37 6.22 -1.84
CA VAL A 21 7.52 7.18 -1.10
C VAL A 21 6.08 6.68 -1.04
N MET A 22 5.51 6.24 -2.16
CA MET A 22 4.15 5.69 -2.21
C MET A 22 3.98 4.51 -1.23
N LEU A 23 4.94 3.59 -1.19
CA LEU A 23 4.92 2.45 -0.27
C LEU A 23 5.02 2.88 1.20
N ALA A 24 5.90 3.85 1.50
CA ALA A 24 6.04 4.39 2.85
C ALA A 24 4.75 5.08 3.33
N GLU A 25 4.09 5.86 2.47
CA GLU A 25 2.81 6.48 2.80
C GLU A 25 1.68 5.45 2.96
N ALA A 26 1.64 4.41 2.14
CA ALA A 26 0.66 3.33 2.28
C ALA A 26 0.79 2.62 3.63
N ILE A 27 2.03 2.30 4.05
CA ILE A 27 2.32 1.74 5.38
C ILE A 27 1.84 2.68 6.49
N HIS A 28 2.07 3.98 6.34
CA HIS A 28 1.63 4.98 7.31
C HIS A 28 0.10 5.00 7.45
N GLU A 29 -0.64 5.03 6.34
CA GLU A 29 -2.11 5.05 6.36
C GLU A 29 -2.70 3.73 6.88
N LEU A 30 -2.10 2.58 6.54
CA LEU A 30 -2.48 1.30 7.14
C LEU A 30 -2.22 1.28 8.65
N THR A 31 -1.12 1.88 9.11
CA THR A 31 -0.84 2.02 10.55
C THR A 31 -1.87 2.89 11.25
N ILE A 32 -2.33 3.98 10.62
CA ILE A 32 -3.44 4.79 11.13
C ILE A 32 -4.73 3.96 11.16
N ARG A 33 -5.03 3.20 10.09
CA ARG A 33 -6.18 2.29 10.02
C ARG A 33 -6.19 1.34 11.21
N ALA A 34 -5.05 0.71 11.51
CA ALA A 34 -4.90 -0.26 12.60
C ALA A 34 -5.31 0.32 13.97
N ARG A 35 -5.00 1.61 14.23
CA ARG A 35 -5.33 2.27 15.50
C ARG A 35 -6.84 2.40 15.73
N TYR A 36 -7.65 2.53 14.69
CA TYR A 36 -9.12 2.63 14.84
C TYR A 36 -9.76 1.36 15.39
N PHE A 37 -9.04 0.24 15.37
CA PHE A 37 -9.53 -1.03 15.86
C PHE A 37 -9.27 -1.24 17.37
N TYR A 38 -8.35 -0.48 17.99
CA TYR A 38 -8.02 -0.69 19.42
C TYR A 38 -9.20 -0.48 20.36
N ASP A 39 -10.14 0.41 19.99
CA ASP A 39 -11.30 0.74 20.82
C ASP A 39 -12.58 -0.03 20.43
N ARG A 40 -12.49 -1.04 19.54
CA ARG A 40 -13.66 -1.78 19.04
C ARG A 40 -13.79 -3.17 19.68
N THR A 41 -15.01 -3.54 20.03
CA THR A 41 -15.32 -4.80 20.73
C THR A 41 -15.19 -6.06 19.86
N ASP A 42 -15.08 -5.92 18.54
CA ASP A 42 -14.88 -7.02 17.58
C ASP A 42 -13.88 -6.61 16.47
N ALA A 43 -12.68 -6.26 16.92
CA ALA A 43 -11.65 -5.67 16.06
C ALA A 43 -10.64 -6.67 15.51
N LEU A 44 -10.60 -7.91 16.02
CA LEU A 44 -9.51 -8.84 15.76
C LEU A 44 -9.32 -9.13 14.27
N GLY A 45 -10.39 -9.39 13.54
CA GLY A 45 -10.33 -9.65 12.09
C GLY A 45 -9.78 -8.45 11.31
N GLY A 46 -10.27 -7.24 11.60
CA GLY A 46 -9.78 -6.01 10.96
C GLY A 46 -8.33 -5.67 11.32
N MET A 47 -7.90 -5.97 12.55
CA MET A 47 -6.51 -5.83 12.97
C MET A 47 -5.60 -6.81 12.24
N GLN A 48 -5.99 -8.08 12.12
CA GLN A 48 -5.22 -9.09 11.39
C GLN A 48 -5.07 -8.73 9.92
N GLU A 49 -6.18 -8.39 9.25
CA GLU A 49 -6.18 -7.95 7.85
C GLU A 49 -5.28 -6.73 7.63
N THR A 50 -5.37 -5.73 8.51
CA THR A 50 -4.51 -4.54 8.42
C THR A 50 -3.04 -4.88 8.64
N ASN A 51 -2.74 -5.76 9.60
CA ASN A 51 -1.37 -6.13 9.93
C ASN A 51 -0.70 -6.93 8.79
N GLU A 52 -1.44 -7.85 8.17
CA GLU A 52 -0.95 -8.56 6.99
C GLU A 52 -0.66 -7.58 5.84
N ALA A 53 -1.57 -6.64 5.57
CA ALA A 53 -1.33 -5.62 4.55
C ALA A 53 -0.09 -4.77 4.85
N ILE A 54 0.12 -4.34 6.11
CA ILE A 54 1.35 -3.64 6.52
C ILE A 54 2.57 -4.51 6.26
N HIS A 55 2.51 -5.80 6.62
CA HIS A 55 3.62 -6.73 6.45
C HIS A 55 3.98 -6.90 4.97
N HIS A 56 3.00 -7.12 4.10
CA HIS A 56 3.19 -7.25 2.66
C HIS A 56 3.82 -6.00 2.04
N VAL A 57 3.27 -4.81 2.31
CA VAL A 57 3.81 -3.56 1.77
C VAL A 57 5.20 -3.26 2.32
N SER A 58 5.45 -3.53 3.60
CA SER A 58 6.78 -3.37 4.23
C SER A 58 7.81 -4.31 3.61
N GLY A 59 7.43 -5.55 3.30
CA GLY A 59 8.28 -6.51 2.59
C GLY A 59 8.65 -6.00 1.20
N HIS A 60 7.68 -5.47 0.44
CA HIS A 60 7.96 -4.87 -0.86
C HIS A 60 8.85 -3.63 -0.77
N LEU A 61 8.61 -2.75 0.21
CA LEU A 61 9.46 -1.58 0.45
C LEU A 61 10.91 -2.00 0.73
N ARG A 62 11.11 -2.97 1.65
CA ARG A 62 12.43 -3.49 2.00
C ARG A 62 13.18 -4.01 0.77
N ASP A 63 12.50 -4.80 -0.06
CA ASP A 63 13.12 -5.39 -1.25
C ASP A 63 13.44 -4.30 -2.29
N LEU A 64 12.50 -3.38 -2.56
CA LEU A 64 12.64 -2.38 -3.62
C LEU A 64 13.60 -1.23 -3.29
N ILE A 65 14.04 -1.12 -2.02
CA ILE A 65 15.18 -0.28 -1.65
C ILE A 65 16.46 -0.76 -2.35
N ASP A 66 16.59 -2.06 -2.64
CA ASP A 66 17.68 -2.56 -3.48
C ASP A 66 17.46 -2.08 -4.93
N PRO A 67 18.41 -1.31 -5.52
CA PRO A 67 18.25 -0.79 -6.87
C PRO A 67 18.14 -1.87 -7.95
N ILE A 68 18.59 -3.11 -7.69
CA ILE A 68 18.53 -4.22 -8.67
C ILE A 68 17.20 -4.97 -8.63
N GLU A 69 16.43 -4.85 -7.55
CA GLU A 69 15.15 -5.55 -7.39
C GLU A 69 14.08 -4.91 -8.29
N PRO A 70 13.43 -5.68 -9.19
CA PRO A 70 12.45 -5.15 -10.10
C PRO A 70 11.06 -5.01 -9.46
N THR A 71 10.33 -3.98 -9.86
CA THR A 71 8.88 -3.90 -9.64
C THR A 71 8.19 -4.80 -10.67
N THR A 72 7.64 -5.93 -10.23
CA THR A 72 6.94 -6.89 -11.09
C THR A 72 5.42 -6.69 -11.02
N ALA A 73 4.69 -7.18 -12.03
CA ALA A 73 3.23 -7.11 -12.05
C ALA A 73 2.61 -7.74 -10.79
N SER A 74 3.13 -8.89 -10.35
CA SER A 74 2.69 -9.58 -9.13
C SER A 74 2.94 -8.77 -7.84
N ARG A 75 4.07 -8.03 -7.75
CA ARG A 75 4.27 -7.08 -6.65
C ARG A 75 3.22 -5.96 -6.72
N GLY A 76 2.94 -5.45 -7.92
CA GLY A 76 1.88 -4.47 -8.16
C GLY A 76 0.51 -4.94 -7.68
N ASP A 77 0.09 -6.17 -8.04
CA ASP A 77 -1.17 -6.77 -7.61
C ASP A 77 -1.28 -6.87 -6.08
N SER A 78 -0.18 -7.28 -5.44
CA SER A 78 -0.08 -7.40 -3.98
C SER A 78 -0.24 -6.03 -3.29
N ILE A 79 0.42 -4.99 -3.82
CA ILE A 79 0.29 -3.61 -3.31
C ILE A 79 -1.12 -3.06 -3.53
N VAL A 80 -1.73 -3.32 -4.69
CA VAL A 80 -3.12 -2.94 -4.98
C VAL A 80 -4.07 -3.57 -3.96
N THR A 81 -3.94 -4.88 -3.72
CA THR A 81 -4.76 -5.61 -2.74
C THR A 81 -4.64 -5.00 -1.34
N ALA A 82 -3.42 -4.69 -0.90
CA ALA A 82 -3.21 -4.01 0.38
C ALA A 82 -3.85 -2.60 0.42
N SER A 83 -3.87 -1.91 -0.71
CA SER A 83 -4.42 -0.56 -0.85
C SER A 83 -5.96 -0.53 -0.83
N GLU A 84 -6.65 -1.65 -1.10
CA GLU A 84 -8.11 -1.75 -0.99
C GLU A 84 -8.62 -1.50 0.44
N LEU A 85 -7.74 -1.65 1.43
CA LEU A 85 -8.03 -1.39 2.84
C LEU A 85 -7.99 0.10 3.20
N LEU A 86 -7.42 0.93 2.32
CA LEU A 86 -7.26 2.36 2.53
C LEU A 86 -8.53 3.12 2.14
N PRO A 87 -8.87 4.21 2.84
CA PRO A 87 -9.94 5.08 2.39
C PRO A 87 -9.57 5.73 1.05
N GLN A 88 -10.54 5.93 0.15
CA GLN A 88 -10.31 6.49 -1.20
C GLN A 88 -9.46 7.78 -1.20
N ARG A 89 -9.68 8.67 -0.21
CA ARG A 89 -8.90 9.90 -0.06
C ARG A 89 -7.39 9.66 0.11
N ALA A 90 -7.02 8.57 0.79
CA ALA A 90 -5.62 8.18 0.99
C ALA A 90 -5.06 7.61 -0.31
N ILE A 91 -5.82 6.77 -1.01
CA ILE A 91 -5.43 6.24 -2.33
C ILE A 91 -5.12 7.37 -3.31
N THR A 92 -6.03 8.33 -3.46
CA THR A 92 -5.81 9.52 -4.32
C THR A 92 -4.59 10.31 -3.87
N ARG A 93 -4.43 10.60 -2.57
CA ARG A 93 -3.26 11.34 -2.07
C ARG A 93 -1.94 10.63 -2.40
N ILE A 94 -1.88 9.33 -2.11
CA ILE A 94 -0.66 8.54 -2.26
C ILE A 94 -0.33 8.32 -3.73
N TYR A 95 -1.29 7.97 -4.58
CA TYR A 95 -0.97 7.44 -5.92
C TYR A 95 -1.18 8.43 -7.06
N GLU A 96 -2.00 9.46 -6.86
CA GLU A 96 -2.24 10.48 -7.89
C GLU A 96 -1.37 11.73 -7.69
N PHE A 97 -0.99 12.04 -6.45
CA PHE A 97 -0.27 13.28 -6.12
C PHE A 97 1.18 13.10 -5.65
N THR A 98 1.60 11.90 -5.27
CA THR A 98 3.02 11.65 -4.97
C THR A 98 3.83 11.74 -6.25
N ALA A 99 4.75 12.71 -6.27
CA ALA A 99 5.65 13.05 -7.37
C ALA A 99 6.90 12.18 -7.32
#